data_AF-A0A9D2GCT3-F1
#
_entry.id   AF-A0A9D2GCT3-F1
#
_cell.length_a   1.000
_cell.length_b   1.000
_cell.length_c   1.000
_cell.angle_alpha   90.00
_cell.angle_beta   90.00
_cell.angle_gamma   90.00
#
_symmetry.space_group_name_H-M   'P 1'
#
loop_
_entity.id
_entity.type
_entity.pdbx_description
1 polymer ?
#
loop_
_entity_poly.entity_id
_entity_poly.type
_entity_poly.pdbx_seq_one_letter_code
_entity_poly.pdbx_strand_id
1 'polypeptide(L)'
;MAGVHCEICGGNLVAAERSTMFICEHCGIKYPKDKVRRMLFKDSGIESNAPATEEEINRFHRLLKKYFDEENFVDAEKMTNRILEADPEDKMANDYFDVLCQMKKDFRVERGILVKYTGKAADVHVPRLVTAIGDKAFQNCETVVSITLPQGVRSLGNYAFSGCTHLKSIELPRGVTFIGYRAFARCTSLESLQLPDTVKFIGNYAFYDCRNLKALDLPPRVPTIGRGTFSHCQKISAMRFPKRVKNIGDYAFQDCISLKTVGPFDEIMAIGEGAFDHCPSLEEIKIPHRFMDNATAPYSSASLKTLRL
;
A
#
# COMPACT_ATOMS: atom_id res chain seq x y z
N MET A 1 29.87 28.99 8.79
CA MET A 1 29.39 27.84 7.99
C MET A 1 29.23 26.67 8.94
N ALA A 2 28.02 26.11 9.11
CA ALA A 2 27.79 25.03 10.06
C ALA A 2 28.37 23.71 9.51
N GLY A 3 29.51 23.28 10.05
CA GLY A 3 30.12 21.95 9.85
C GLY A 3 29.96 21.07 11.09
N VAL A 4 30.41 19.82 11.02
CA VAL A 4 30.50 18.94 12.19
C VAL A 4 31.78 19.26 12.94
N HIS A 5 31.65 19.60 14.21
CA HIS A 5 32.78 20.01 15.04
C HIS A 5 33.14 18.91 16.03
N CYS A 6 34.42 18.78 16.34
CA CYS A 6 34.92 17.93 17.40
C CYS A 6 34.28 18.35 18.74
N GLU A 7 33.65 17.41 19.43
CA GLU A 7 33.01 17.63 20.74
C GLU A 7 34.01 18.09 21.83
N ILE A 8 35.31 17.88 21.61
CA ILE A 8 36.36 18.20 22.59
C ILE A 8 36.95 19.59 22.38
N CYS A 9 37.30 19.95 21.14
CA CYS A 9 38.03 21.18 20.85
C CYS A 9 37.30 22.14 19.90
N GLY A 10 36.10 21.78 19.43
CA GLY A 10 35.34 22.58 18.46
C GLY A 10 35.96 22.66 17.07
N GLY A 11 37.07 21.97 16.79
CA GLY A 11 37.73 21.95 15.48
C GLY A 11 36.95 21.15 14.43
N ASN A 12 37.13 21.47 13.15
CA ASN A 12 36.45 20.78 12.05
C ASN A 12 36.83 19.30 11.97
N LEU A 13 35.85 18.46 11.62
CA LEU A 13 36.06 17.06 11.29
C LEU A 13 36.17 16.88 9.77
N VAL A 14 37.25 16.24 9.32
CA VAL A 14 37.47 15.86 7.91
C VAL A 14 37.53 14.35 7.76
N ALA A 15 37.02 13.85 6.63
CA ALA A 15 37.09 12.43 6.33
C ALA A 15 38.55 12.04 6.07
N ALA A 16 39.07 11.03 6.78
CA ALA A 16 40.37 10.49 6.43
C ALA A 16 40.21 9.63 5.17
N GLU A 17 41.00 9.94 4.14
CA GLU A 17 40.93 9.28 2.83
C GLU A 17 40.91 7.75 2.98
N ARG A 18 39.89 7.12 2.38
CA ARG A 18 39.67 5.66 2.37
C ARG A 18 39.48 5.00 3.74
N SER A 19 39.05 5.74 4.77
CA SER A 19 38.79 5.16 6.10
C SER A 19 37.33 5.33 6.55
N THR A 20 36.88 4.46 7.45
CA THR A 20 35.60 4.56 8.18
C THR A 20 35.65 5.60 9.32
N MET A 21 36.63 6.50 9.31
CA MET A 21 36.93 7.45 10.37
C MET A 21 37.06 8.87 9.83
N PHE A 22 36.60 9.81 10.64
CA PHE A 22 36.87 11.24 10.52
C PHE A 22 37.95 11.62 11.50
N ILE A 23 38.72 12.66 11.18
CA ILE A 23 39.78 13.17 12.03
C ILE A 23 39.49 14.64 12.29
N CYS A 24 39.60 15.06 13.55
CA CYS A 24 39.60 16.48 13.86
C CYS A 24 40.90 17.12 13.39
N GLU A 25 40.81 18.14 12.53
CA GLU A 25 41.98 18.85 12.01
C GLU A 25 42.77 19.59 13.10
N HIS A 26 42.14 19.88 14.23
CA HIS A 26 42.75 20.66 15.31
C HIS A 26 43.41 19.79 16.37
N CYS A 27 42.79 18.68 16.77
CA CYS A 27 43.29 17.83 17.86
C CYS A 27 43.65 16.40 17.42
N GLY A 28 43.46 16.04 16.15
CA GLY A 28 43.79 14.71 15.62
C GLY A 28 42.89 13.57 16.10
N ILE A 29 41.88 13.85 16.93
CA ILE A 29 40.98 12.83 17.47
C ILE A 29 40.20 12.20 16.33
N LYS A 30 40.19 10.86 16.32
CA LYS A 30 39.47 10.07 15.32
C LYS A 30 38.06 9.80 15.80
N TYR A 31 37.09 10.08 14.94
CA TYR A 31 35.68 9.81 15.15
C TYR A 31 35.23 8.74 14.16
N PRO A 32 34.62 7.63 14.63
CA PRO A 32 33.97 6.69 13.73
C PRO A 32 32.91 7.38 12.87
N LYS A 33 32.75 6.96 11.61
CA LYS A 33 31.76 7.48 10.66
C LYS A 33 30.35 7.53 11.26
N ASP A 34 29.96 6.51 12.03
CA ASP A 34 28.66 6.45 12.72
C ASP A 34 28.52 7.44 13.87
N LYS A 35 29.63 7.86 14.49
CA LYS A 35 29.64 8.89 15.54
C LYS A 35 29.50 10.28 14.93
N VAL A 36 30.28 10.60 13.90
CA VAL A 36 30.14 11.87 13.15
C VAL A 36 28.76 12.01 12.53
N ARG A 37 28.22 10.90 12.03
CA ARG A 37 26.84 10.83 11.53
C ARG A 37 25.84 11.25 12.60
N ARG A 38 25.90 10.72 13.82
CA ARG A 38 25.03 11.14 14.94
C ARG A 38 25.19 12.61 15.32
N MET A 39 26.39 13.17 15.20
CA MET A 39 26.67 14.57 15.50
C MET A 39 26.06 15.52 14.45
N LEU A 40 26.09 15.16 13.16
CA LEU A 40 25.40 15.89 12.08
C LEU A 40 23.90 16.05 12.34
N PHE A 41 23.28 15.02 12.93
CA PHE A 41 21.84 15.00 13.21
C PHE A 41 21.44 15.85 14.43
N LYS A 42 22.35 16.10 15.38
CA LYS A 42 22.09 17.04 16.49
C LYS A 42 22.17 18.49 16.03
N ASP A 43 23.13 18.82 15.16
CA ASP A 43 23.36 20.19 14.67
C ASP A 43 22.35 20.64 13.59
N SER A 44 21.55 19.71 13.05
CA SER A 44 20.49 20.03 12.08
C SER A 44 19.26 20.65 12.74
N GLY A 45 19.11 20.56 14.07
CA GLY A 45 17.96 21.11 14.80
C GLY A 45 16.66 20.33 14.60
N ILE A 46 16.73 19.12 14.01
CA ILE A 46 15.58 18.23 13.79
C ILE A 46 15.23 17.53 15.11
N GLU A 47 14.93 18.30 16.14
CA GLU A 47 14.42 17.84 17.44
C GLU A 47 13.03 18.46 17.67
N SER A 48 12.08 18.27 16.75
CA SER A 48 10.69 18.68 17.00
C SER A 48 9.69 17.82 16.26
N ASN A 49 8.56 17.46 16.90
CA ASN A 49 7.45 16.64 16.36
C ASN A 49 6.74 17.20 15.11
N ALA A 50 7.27 18.25 14.47
CA ALA A 50 6.78 18.81 13.21
C ALA A 50 7.48 18.17 11.99
N PRO A 51 6.85 18.15 10.81
CA PRO A 51 7.52 17.78 9.56
C PRO A 51 8.65 18.76 9.23
N ALA A 52 9.81 18.23 8.84
CA ALA A 52 10.96 19.03 8.43
C ALA A 52 10.61 19.93 7.23
N THR A 53 11.01 21.19 7.31
CA THR A 53 10.84 22.18 6.26
C THR A 53 11.73 21.87 5.05
N GLU A 54 11.35 22.38 3.87
CA GLU A 54 12.12 22.22 2.64
C GLU A 54 13.57 22.76 2.77
N GLU A 55 13.77 23.80 3.60
CA GLU A 55 15.09 24.34 3.91
C GLU A 55 15.93 23.40 4.79
N GLU A 56 15.33 22.75 5.78
CA GLU A 56 16.00 21.75 6.63
C GLU A 56 16.43 20.53 5.82
N ILE A 57 15.54 20.05 4.93
CA ILE A 57 15.82 18.96 3.99
C ILE A 57 16.97 19.35 3.05
N ASN A 58 16.95 20.55 2.48
CA ASN A 58 18.00 21.03 1.58
C ASN A 58 19.34 21.31 2.28
N ARG A 59 19.32 21.74 3.55
CA ARG A 59 20.52 21.85 4.39
C ARG A 59 21.12 20.47 4.66
N PHE A 60 20.29 19.49 4.99
CA PHE A 60 20.69 18.12 5.22
C PHE A 60 21.24 17.45 3.95
N HIS A 61 20.61 17.68 2.79
CA HIS A 61 21.11 17.26 1.48
C HIS A 61 22.53 17.76 1.17
N ARG A 62 22.81 19.04 1.45
CA ARG A 62 24.16 19.62 1.25
C ARG A 62 25.20 18.96 2.15
N LEU A 63 24.83 18.61 3.38
CA LEU A 63 25.72 17.93 4.31
C LEU A 63 26.00 16.49 3.87
N LEU A 64 24.98 15.73 3.45
CA LEU A 64 25.19 14.37 2.96
C LEU A 64 26.05 14.32 1.71
N LYS A 65 25.81 15.19 0.71
CA LYS A 65 26.65 15.29 -0.50
C LYS A 65 28.10 15.68 -0.20
N LYS A 66 28.34 16.45 0.87
CA LYS A 66 29.69 16.86 1.27
C LYS A 66 30.51 15.70 1.87
N TYR A 67 29.84 14.71 2.46
CA TYR A 67 30.49 13.67 3.25
C TYR A 67 30.32 12.25 2.67
N PHE A 68 29.47 12.06 1.66
CA PHE A 68 29.17 10.77 1.05
C PHE A 68 28.96 10.93 -0.46
N ASP A 69 29.78 10.26 -1.28
CA ASP A 69 29.64 10.20 -2.74
C ASP A 69 28.45 9.32 -3.18
N GLU A 70 27.95 9.56 -4.41
CA GLU A 70 26.75 8.95 -5.01
C GLU A 70 26.72 7.41 -4.98
N GLU A 71 27.86 6.74 -4.88
CA GLU A 71 27.96 5.26 -4.81
C GLU A 71 27.54 4.67 -3.45
N ASN A 72 27.48 5.45 -2.36
CA ASN A 72 27.11 4.97 -1.01
C ASN A 72 25.59 4.96 -0.73
N PHE A 73 24.75 5.27 -1.72
CA PHE A 73 23.30 5.40 -1.54
C PHE A 73 22.60 4.07 -1.19
N VAL A 74 23.14 2.94 -1.68
CA VAL A 74 22.65 1.58 -1.37
C VAL A 74 22.87 1.23 0.11
N ASP A 75 23.96 1.69 0.71
CA ASP A 75 24.26 1.46 2.12
C ASP A 75 23.41 2.37 3.04
N ALA A 76 23.06 3.56 2.57
CA ALA A 76 22.12 4.44 3.26
C ALA A 76 20.74 3.81 3.37
N GLU A 77 20.16 3.31 2.28
CA GLU A 77 18.85 2.66 2.28
C GLU A 77 18.86 1.38 3.15
N LYS A 78 19.85 0.50 2.99
CA LYS A 78 19.98 -0.71 3.81
C LYS A 78 20.10 -0.41 5.31
N MET A 79 20.85 0.62 5.67
CA MET A 79 21.02 1.01 7.07
C MET A 79 19.75 1.63 7.64
N THR A 80 19.08 2.49 6.87
CA THR A 80 17.78 3.07 7.27
C THR A 80 16.74 1.97 7.50
N ASN A 81 16.68 0.99 6.60
CA ASN A 81 15.78 -0.15 6.74
C ASN A 81 16.10 -0.99 7.99
N ARG A 82 17.40 -1.24 8.28
CA ARG A 82 17.80 -1.95 9.52
C ARG A 82 17.40 -1.23 10.80
N ILE A 83 17.45 0.11 10.80
CA ILE A 83 16.99 0.91 11.95
C ILE A 83 15.47 0.77 12.09
N LEU A 84 14.73 0.87 10.99
CA LEU A 84 13.26 0.74 10.98
C LEU A 84 12.77 -0.70 11.28
N GLU A 85 13.56 -1.73 10.99
CA GLU A 85 13.28 -3.11 11.42
C GLU A 85 13.42 -3.27 12.95
N ALA A 86 14.36 -2.55 13.57
CA ALA A 86 14.60 -2.59 15.01
C ALA A 86 13.66 -1.66 15.80
N ASP A 87 13.37 -0.49 15.24
CA ASP A 87 12.44 0.51 15.79
C ASP A 87 11.63 1.16 14.64
N PRO A 88 10.44 0.60 14.33
CA PRO A 88 9.59 1.13 13.26
C PRO A 88 9.11 2.56 13.49
N GLU A 89 9.13 3.04 14.74
CA GLU A 89 8.69 4.39 15.10
C GLU A 89 9.86 5.40 15.17
N ASP A 90 11.10 4.99 14.85
CA ASP A 90 12.25 5.91 14.82
C ASP A 90 11.99 7.01 13.79
N LYS A 91 11.67 8.19 14.31
CA LYS A 91 11.25 9.34 13.52
C LYS A 91 12.36 9.81 12.58
N MET A 92 13.62 9.73 13.00
CA MET A 92 14.76 10.22 12.23
C MET A 92 15.06 9.30 11.05
N ALA A 93 15.03 7.98 11.27
CA ALA A 93 15.17 6.99 10.21
C ALA A 93 14.02 7.10 9.20
N ASN A 94 12.79 7.32 9.67
CA ASN A 94 11.63 7.54 8.82
C ASN A 94 11.77 8.81 7.96
N ASP A 95 12.17 9.94 8.56
CA ASP A 95 12.36 11.20 7.82
C ASP A 95 13.50 11.08 6.78
N TYR A 96 14.54 10.32 7.10
CA TYR A 96 15.62 10.04 6.14
C TYR A 96 15.18 9.10 5.01
N PHE A 97 14.39 8.06 5.33
CA PHE A 97 13.80 7.16 4.34
C PHE A 97 12.93 7.92 3.34
N ASP A 98 12.16 8.91 3.81
CA ASP A 98 11.33 9.75 2.95
C ASP A 98 12.15 10.56 1.96
N VAL A 99 13.25 11.16 2.43
CA VAL A 99 14.19 11.88 1.55
C VAL A 99 14.79 10.92 0.52
N LEU A 100 15.23 9.72 0.94
CA LEU A 100 15.76 8.72 0.02
C LEU A 100 14.73 8.29 -1.04
N CYS A 101 13.47 8.07 -0.65
CA CYS A 101 12.39 7.73 -1.58
C CYS A 101 12.01 8.88 -2.52
N GLN A 102 12.07 10.14 -2.06
CA GLN A 102 11.87 11.32 -2.93
C GLN A 102 13.01 11.52 -3.93
N MET A 103 14.24 11.13 -3.57
CA MET A 103 15.39 11.15 -4.48
C MET A 103 15.34 10.04 -5.53
N LYS A 104 14.56 8.97 -5.31
CA LYS A 104 14.32 7.95 -6.33
C LYS A 104 13.46 8.56 -7.46
N LYS A 105 14.05 8.67 -8.65
CA LYS A 105 13.37 9.10 -9.90
C LYS A 105 12.15 8.23 -10.26
N ASP A 106 11.99 7.11 -9.56
CA ASP A 106 10.93 6.14 -9.76
C ASP A 106 9.57 6.61 -9.22
N PHE A 107 9.52 7.56 -8.28
CA PHE A 107 8.25 8.04 -7.70
C PHE A 107 7.96 9.47 -8.13
N ARG A 108 6.78 9.69 -8.72
CA ARG A 108 6.22 11.02 -8.91
C ARG A 108 5.11 11.25 -7.89
N VAL A 109 5.33 12.19 -6.96
CA VAL A 109 4.38 12.56 -5.91
C VAL A 109 3.96 14.01 -6.09
N GLU A 110 2.65 14.26 -6.07
CA GLU A 110 2.07 15.60 -6.18
C GLU A 110 1.13 15.83 -5.00
N ARG A 111 1.45 16.82 -4.14
CA ARG A 111 0.62 17.19 -2.97
C ARG A 111 0.24 16.00 -2.07
N GLY A 112 1.20 15.09 -1.80
CA GLY A 112 0.97 13.88 -0.99
C GLY A 112 0.27 12.74 -1.74
N ILE A 113 0.01 12.88 -3.04
CA ILE A 113 -0.56 11.82 -3.87
C ILE A 113 0.54 11.21 -4.72
N LEU A 114 0.76 9.91 -4.61
CA LEU A 114 1.63 9.20 -5.56
C LEU A 114 0.89 9.09 -6.89
N VAL A 115 1.28 9.88 -7.88
CA VAL A 115 0.61 9.93 -9.20
C VAL A 115 1.20 8.91 -10.17
N LYS A 116 2.47 8.54 -10.02
CA LYS A 116 3.11 7.54 -10.90
C LYS A 116 4.31 6.88 -10.23
N TYR A 117 4.41 5.57 -10.39
CA TYR A 117 5.64 4.80 -10.22
C TYR A 117 6.21 4.41 -11.59
N THR A 118 7.50 4.64 -11.80
CA THR A 118 8.25 4.32 -13.03
C THR A 118 9.42 3.38 -12.79
N GLY A 119 9.63 2.96 -11.54
CA GLY A 119 10.71 2.03 -11.20
C GLY A 119 10.44 0.61 -11.67
N LYS A 120 11.45 -0.25 -11.48
CA LYS A 120 11.44 -1.67 -11.86
C LYS A 120 11.72 -2.60 -10.69
N ALA A 121 11.69 -2.08 -9.46
CA ALA A 121 11.96 -2.88 -8.27
C ALA A 121 10.87 -3.94 -8.07
N ALA A 122 11.27 -5.11 -7.57
CA ALA A 122 10.32 -6.15 -7.18
C ALA A 122 9.65 -5.85 -5.84
N ASP A 123 10.40 -5.26 -4.91
CA ASP A 123 9.89 -4.80 -3.62
C ASP A 123 9.88 -3.27 -3.60
N VAL A 124 8.70 -2.69 -3.40
CA VAL A 124 8.49 -1.24 -3.50
C VAL A 124 8.00 -0.67 -2.18
N HIS A 125 8.76 0.28 -1.64
CA HIS A 125 8.39 1.02 -0.44
C HIS A 125 7.93 2.43 -0.82
N VAL A 126 6.65 2.72 -0.63
CA VAL A 126 6.07 4.02 -0.98
C VAL A 126 6.46 5.08 0.08
N PRO A 127 6.94 6.29 -0.33
CA PRO A 127 7.35 7.33 0.61
C PRO A 127 6.26 7.71 1.63
N ARG A 128 6.60 7.93 2.89
CA ARG A 128 5.68 8.04 4.05
C ARG A 128 4.72 9.21 3.98
N LEU A 129 5.14 10.31 3.37
CA LEU A 129 4.30 11.50 3.18
C LEU A 129 3.19 11.29 2.15
N VAL A 130 3.15 10.14 1.47
CA VAL A 130 2.05 9.79 0.58
C VAL A 130 0.80 9.49 1.40
N THR A 131 -0.23 10.30 1.21
CA THR A 131 -1.56 10.17 1.83
C THR A 131 -2.57 9.51 0.90
N ALA A 132 -2.25 9.36 -0.39
CA ALA A 132 -3.10 8.66 -1.35
C ALA A 132 -2.30 8.04 -2.49
N ILE A 133 -2.76 6.89 -2.98
CA ILE A 133 -2.28 6.31 -4.22
C ILE A 133 -3.20 6.80 -5.34
N GLY A 134 -2.65 7.59 -6.26
CA GLY A 134 -3.41 8.21 -7.34
C GLY A 134 -3.89 7.22 -8.38
N ASP A 135 -4.73 7.72 -9.29
CA ASP A 135 -5.22 6.95 -10.42
C ASP A 135 -4.04 6.43 -11.25
N LYS A 136 -4.07 5.12 -11.56
CA LYS A 136 -3.06 4.43 -12.38
C LYS A 136 -1.61 4.51 -11.86
N ALA A 137 -1.40 4.87 -10.59
CA ALA A 137 -0.06 5.10 -10.04
C ALA A 137 0.90 3.91 -10.29
N PHE A 138 0.43 2.69 -10.06
CA PHE A 138 1.12 1.43 -10.33
C PHE A 138 0.51 0.63 -11.49
N GLN A 139 -0.26 1.27 -12.38
CA GLN A 139 -0.88 0.51 -13.47
C GLN A 139 0.19 -0.16 -14.35
N ASN A 140 -0.01 -1.46 -14.59
CA ASN A 140 0.87 -2.35 -15.36
C ASN A 140 2.31 -2.40 -14.82
N CYS A 141 2.51 -2.26 -13.51
CA CYS A 141 3.80 -2.51 -12.87
C CYS A 141 4.05 -4.01 -12.73
N GLU A 142 4.40 -4.65 -13.84
CA GLU A 142 4.55 -6.11 -13.93
C GLU A 142 5.78 -6.66 -13.19
N THR A 143 6.76 -5.82 -12.84
CA THR A 143 7.93 -6.26 -12.06
C THR A 143 7.66 -6.35 -10.56
N VAL A 144 6.62 -5.67 -10.08
CA VAL A 144 6.37 -5.49 -8.65
C VAL A 144 5.72 -6.73 -8.05
N VAL A 145 6.35 -7.26 -7.00
CA VAL A 145 5.94 -8.46 -6.25
C VAL A 145 5.33 -8.10 -4.90
N SER A 146 5.86 -7.07 -4.24
CA SER A 146 5.39 -6.54 -2.96
C SER A 146 5.39 -5.01 -2.94
N ILE A 147 4.40 -4.44 -2.25
CA ILE A 147 4.30 -2.98 -2.04
C ILE A 147 4.03 -2.72 -0.56
N THR A 148 4.90 -1.93 0.05
CA THR A 148 4.71 -1.38 1.39
C THR A 148 4.10 0.02 1.27
N LEU A 149 2.87 0.16 1.78
CA LEU A 149 2.17 1.44 1.83
C LEU A 149 2.37 2.10 3.20
N PRO A 150 2.57 3.43 3.26
CA PRO A 150 2.72 4.10 4.54
C PRO A 150 1.39 4.28 5.26
N GLN A 151 1.44 4.37 6.59
CA GLN A 151 0.25 4.48 7.44
C GLN A 151 -0.61 5.72 7.16
N GLY A 152 -0.07 6.72 6.47
CA GLY A 152 -0.76 7.93 6.04
C GLY A 152 -1.77 7.73 4.90
N VAL A 153 -1.70 6.62 4.15
CA VAL A 153 -2.60 6.40 3.00
C VAL A 153 -4.06 6.30 3.45
N ARG A 154 -4.95 7.02 2.74
CA ARG A 154 -6.40 7.07 2.99
C ARG A 154 -7.25 6.58 1.83
N SER A 155 -6.71 6.61 0.61
CA SER A 155 -7.44 6.25 -0.61
C SER A 155 -6.55 5.63 -1.67
N LEU A 156 -7.12 4.67 -2.40
CA LEU A 156 -6.53 4.05 -3.59
C LEU A 156 -7.37 4.44 -4.80
N GLY A 157 -6.76 5.13 -5.76
CA GLY A 157 -7.42 5.66 -6.95
C GLY A 157 -7.88 4.58 -7.94
N ASN A 158 -8.50 5.04 -9.02
CA ASN A 158 -8.94 4.16 -10.09
C ASN A 158 -7.72 3.52 -10.76
N TYR A 159 -7.80 2.20 -11.01
CA TYR A 159 -6.71 1.43 -11.60
C TYR A 159 -5.38 1.51 -10.84
N ALA A 160 -5.36 1.91 -9.56
CA ALA A 160 -4.14 2.21 -8.80
C ALA A 160 -3.05 1.14 -8.95
N PHE A 161 -3.42 -0.15 -8.90
CA PHE A 161 -2.55 -1.32 -9.06
C PHE A 161 -3.01 -2.25 -10.20
N SER A 162 -3.84 -1.74 -11.12
CA SER A 162 -4.41 -2.60 -12.18
C SER A 162 -3.31 -3.15 -13.07
N GLY A 163 -3.31 -4.46 -13.33
CA GLY A 163 -2.30 -5.11 -14.15
C GLY A 163 -0.95 -5.32 -13.47
N CYS A 164 -0.82 -5.15 -12.14
CA CYS A 164 0.34 -5.65 -11.39
C CYS A 164 0.28 -7.18 -11.31
N THR A 165 0.61 -7.86 -12.41
CA THR A 165 0.39 -9.30 -12.58
C THR A 165 1.24 -10.17 -11.65
N HIS A 166 2.36 -9.65 -11.14
CA HIS A 166 3.26 -10.35 -10.21
C HIS A 166 3.07 -9.97 -8.73
N LEU A 167 2.18 -9.00 -8.42
CA LEU A 167 1.92 -8.58 -7.05
C LEU A 167 1.28 -9.74 -6.28
N LYS A 168 1.97 -10.26 -5.26
CA LYS A 168 1.55 -11.44 -4.49
C LYS A 168 0.77 -11.07 -3.22
N SER A 169 1.19 -10.01 -2.56
CA SER A 169 0.57 -9.49 -1.34
C SER A 169 0.73 -7.97 -1.28
N ILE A 170 -0.20 -7.33 -0.59
CA ILE A 170 -0.14 -5.92 -0.24
C ILE A 170 -0.90 -5.73 1.08
N GLU A 171 -0.26 -5.06 2.04
CA GLU A 171 -0.90 -4.70 3.30
C GLU A 171 -1.52 -3.32 3.16
N LEU A 172 -2.83 -3.23 3.41
CA LEU A 172 -3.53 -1.95 3.37
C LEU A 172 -3.47 -1.27 4.74
N PRO A 173 -3.03 0.00 4.82
CA PRO A 173 -3.04 0.76 6.05
C PRO A 173 -4.43 0.87 6.67
N ARG A 174 -4.53 0.85 8.00
CA ARG A 174 -5.82 0.91 8.73
C ARG A 174 -6.66 2.14 8.40
N GLY A 175 -6.06 3.21 7.85
CA GLY A 175 -6.75 4.44 7.47
C GLY A 175 -7.40 4.42 6.08
N VAL A 176 -7.24 3.37 5.28
CA VAL A 176 -7.80 3.31 3.92
C VAL A 176 -9.33 3.25 4.00
N THR A 177 -10.00 4.24 3.40
CA THR A 177 -11.46 4.34 3.39
C THR A 177 -12.08 4.13 2.01
N PHE A 178 -11.29 4.24 0.95
CA PHE A 178 -11.74 4.22 -0.44
C PHE A 178 -10.83 3.37 -1.32
N ILE A 179 -11.43 2.44 -2.07
CA ILE A 179 -10.79 1.61 -3.10
C ILE A 179 -11.51 1.89 -4.42
N GLY A 180 -10.79 2.47 -5.38
CA GLY A 180 -11.36 2.96 -6.64
C GLY A 180 -11.79 1.87 -7.64
N TYR A 181 -12.35 2.33 -8.76
CA TYR A 181 -12.73 1.48 -9.89
C TYR A 181 -11.51 0.73 -10.42
N ARG A 182 -11.61 -0.61 -10.54
CA ARG A 182 -10.52 -1.47 -11.03
C ARG A 182 -9.19 -1.34 -10.26
N ALA A 183 -9.20 -0.90 -9.00
CA ALA A 183 -7.98 -0.61 -8.24
C ALA A 183 -6.95 -1.77 -8.24
N PHE A 184 -7.40 -3.02 -8.13
CA PHE A 184 -6.58 -4.24 -8.18
C PHE A 184 -6.93 -5.14 -9.37
N ALA A 185 -7.61 -4.61 -10.40
CA ALA A 185 -8.04 -5.44 -11.52
C ALA A 185 -6.84 -6.05 -12.26
N ARG A 186 -6.89 -7.36 -12.53
CA ARG A 186 -5.83 -8.18 -13.14
C ARG A 186 -4.54 -8.29 -12.31
N CYS A 187 -4.63 -8.14 -10.98
CA CYS A 187 -3.57 -8.59 -10.07
C CYS A 187 -3.60 -10.13 -9.96
N THR A 188 -3.25 -10.81 -11.05
CA THR A 188 -3.48 -12.26 -11.19
C THR A 188 -2.70 -13.12 -10.21
N SER A 189 -1.59 -12.63 -9.64
CA SER A 189 -0.79 -13.33 -8.62
C SER A 189 -1.17 -12.99 -7.18
N LEU A 190 -2.11 -12.07 -6.95
CA LEU A 190 -2.49 -11.64 -5.60
C LEU A 190 -3.15 -12.81 -4.86
N GLU A 191 -2.52 -13.32 -3.81
CA GLU A 191 -3.00 -14.50 -3.08
C GLU A 191 -3.80 -14.13 -1.82
N SER A 192 -3.39 -13.05 -1.15
CA SER A 192 -3.99 -12.56 0.07
C SER A 192 -4.13 -11.03 0.05
N LEU A 193 -5.26 -10.55 0.55
CA LEU A 193 -5.52 -9.14 0.76
C LEU A 193 -6.45 -8.98 1.96
N GLN A 194 -6.00 -8.25 2.97
CA GLN A 194 -6.85 -7.87 4.09
C GLN A 194 -7.38 -6.46 3.87
N LEU A 195 -8.70 -6.32 3.91
CA LEU A 195 -9.36 -5.02 3.83
C LEU A 195 -9.55 -4.45 5.25
N PRO A 196 -9.12 -3.23 5.52
CA PRO A 196 -9.37 -2.57 6.80
C PRO A 196 -10.87 -2.35 7.04
N ASP A 197 -11.31 -2.44 8.30
CA ASP A 197 -12.71 -2.17 8.70
C ASP A 197 -13.18 -0.74 8.39
N THR A 198 -12.23 0.17 8.16
CA THR A 198 -12.45 1.57 7.80
C THR A 198 -12.84 1.77 6.34
N VAL A 199 -12.68 0.76 5.48
CA VAL A 199 -13.08 0.82 4.07
C VAL A 199 -14.60 1.00 3.98
N LYS A 200 -15.02 2.09 3.36
CA LYS A 200 -16.42 2.47 3.16
C LYS A 200 -16.89 2.24 1.73
N PHE A 201 -15.99 2.32 0.77
CA PHE A 201 -16.29 2.22 -0.66
C PHE A 201 -15.31 1.31 -1.38
N ILE A 202 -15.87 0.40 -2.19
CA ILE A 202 -15.13 -0.47 -3.11
C ILE A 202 -15.75 -0.27 -4.49
N GLY A 203 -14.94 0.19 -5.44
CA GLY A 203 -15.38 0.49 -6.79
C GLY A 203 -15.77 -0.77 -7.59
N ASN A 204 -16.53 -0.55 -8.67
CA ASN A 204 -16.84 -1.61 -9.62
C ASN A 204 -15.54 -2.23 -10.16
N TYR A 205 -15.56 -3.55 -10.37
CA TYR A 205 -14.42 -4.31 -10.87
C TYR A 205 -13.13 -4.17 -10.03
N ALA A 206 -13.19 -3.72 -8.78
CA ALA A 206 -11.99 -3.45 -7.97
C ALA A 206 -11.03 -4.64 -7.89
N PHE A 207 -11.53 -5.88 -7.83
CA PHE A 207 -10.74 -7.11 -7.79
C PHE A 207 -10.99 -8.01 -9.01
N TYR A 208 -11.44 -7.43 -10.13
CA TYR A 208 -11.70 -8.17 -11.36
C TYR A 208 -10.45 -8.95 -11.81
N ASP A 209 -10.60 -10.24 -12.09
CA ASP A 209 -9.53 -11.11 -12.59
C ASP A 209 -8.35 -11.29 -11.60
N CYS A 210 -8.59 -11.15 -10.29
CA CYS A 210 -7.65 -11.56 -9.23
C CYS A 210 -7.70 -13.09 -9.03
N ARG A 211 -7.31 -13.85 -10.06
CA ARG A 211 -7.51 -15.31 -10.15
C ARG A 211 -6.96 -16.12 -8.97
N ASN A 212 -5.86 -15.67 -8.36
CA ASN A 212 -5.21 -16.37 -7.26
C ASN A 212 -5.67 -15.96 -5.86
N LEU A 213 -6.58 -14.99 -5.73
CA LEU A 213 -7.06 -14.51 -4.42
C LEU A 213 -7.87 -15.62 -3.74
N LYS A 214 -7.38 -16.12 -2.60
CA LYS A 214 -7.95 -17.31 -1.92
C LYS A 214 -9.07 -16.96 -0.95
N ALA A 215 -8.89 -15.84 -0.24
CA ALA A 215 -9.81 -15.38 0.78
C ALA A 215 -9.86 -13.85 0.84
N LEU A 216 -11.02 -13.32 1.19
CA LEU A 216 -11.21 -11.89 1.42
C LEU A 216 -12.40 -11.65 2.33
N ASP A 217 -12.18 -10.89 3.40
CA ASP A 217 -13.23 -10.44 4.30
C ASP A 217 -13.71 -9.06 3.85
N LEU A 218 -15.02 -8.93 3.63
CA LEU A 218 -15.62 -7.64 3.29
C LEU A 218 -15.80 -6.79 4.57
N PRO A 219 -15.40 -5.52 4.56
CA PRO A 219 -15.53 -4.63 5.71
C PRO A 219 -16.99 -4.46 6.17
N PRO A 220 -17.24 -4.28 7.48
CA PRO A 220 -18.59 -4.28 8.06
C PRO A 220 -19.50 -3.16 7.55
N ARG A 221 -18.93 -2.08 7.00
CA ARG A 221 -19.66 -0.89 6.55
C ARG A 221 -19.93 -0.84 5.04
N VAL A 222 -19.48 -1.83 4.27
CA VAL A 222 -19.69 -1.84 2.80
C VAL A 222 -21.17 -2.11 2.48
N PRO A 223 -21.90 -1.15 1.88
CA PRO A 223 -23.34 -1.30 1.63
C PRO A 223 -23.64 -2.03 0.32
N THR A 224 -22.67 -2.19 -0.57
CA THR A 224 -22.87 -2.69 -1.93
C THR A 224 -21.63 -3.43 -2.41
N ILE A 225 -21.86 -4.58 -3.04
CA ILE A 225 -20.86 -5.30 -3.83
C ILE A 225 -21.09 -4.87 -5.27
N GLY A 226 -20.18 -4.09 -5.82
CA GLY A 226 -20.35 -3.45 -7.12
C GLY A 226 -20.34 -4.41 -8.31
N ARG A 227 -20.62 -3.86 -9.49
CA ARG A 227 -20.58 -4.59 -10.76
C ARG A 227 -19.21 -5.23 -10.95
N GLY A 228 -19.18 -6.54 -11.20
CA GLY A 228 -17.98 -7.31 -11.49
C GLY A 228 -16.88 -7.25 -10.44
N THR A 229 -17.17 -6.85 -9.18
CA THR A 229 -16.13 -6.59 -8.17
C THR A 229 -15.18 -7.77 -7.95
N PHE A 230 -15.69 -9.02 -7.99
CA PHE A 230 -14.92 -10.27 -7.86
C PHE A 230 -15.03 -11.17 -9.10
N SER A 231 -15.45 -10.65 -10.25
CA SER A 231 -15.57 -11.45 -11.47
C SER A 231 -14.21 -12.04 -11.87
N HIS A 232 -14.21 -13.34 -12.21
CA HIS A 232 -13.05 -14.20 -12.46
C HIS A 232 -12.08 -14.38 -11.28
N CYS A 233 -12.50 -14.13 -10.04
CA CYS A 233 -11.75 -14.54 -8.85
C CYS A 233 -11.89 -16.06 -8.62
N GLN A 234 -11.21 -16.85 -9.45
CA GLN A 234 -11.44 -18.30 -9.55
C GLN A 234 -11.08 -19.09 -8.29
N LYS A 235 -10.08 -18.65 -7.50
CA LYS A 235 -9.64 -19.34 -6.26
C LYS A 235 -10.31 -18.84 -4.99
N ILE A 236 -11.22 -17.86 -5.07
CA ILE A 236 -11.87 -17.33 -3.87
C ILE A 236 -12.84 -18.36 -3.32
N SER A 237 -12.57 -18.86 -2.12
CA SER A 237 -13.34 -19.93 -1.48
C SER A 237 -13.78 -19.59 -0.06
N ALA A 238 -13.07 -18.68 0.60
CA ALA A 238 -13.40 -18.17 1.92
C ALA A 238 -13.65 -16.66 1.86
N MET A 239 -14.92 -16.27 1.90
CA MET A 239 -15.32 -14.87 2.01
C MET A 239 -16.22 -14.66 3.23
N ARG A 240 -15.92 -13.64 4.03
CA ARG A 240 -16.86 -13.16 5.05
C ARG A 240 -17.63 -11.97 4.52
N PHE A 241 -18.95 -12.08 4.60
CA PHE A 241 -19.88 -11.07 4.13
C PHE A 241 -20.49 -10.29 5.31
N PRO A 242 -20.61 -8.96 5.22
CA PRO A 242 -21.35 -8.20 6.20
C PRO A 242 -22.86 -8.40 5.98
N LYS A 243 -23.59 -8.57 7.08
CA LYS A 243 -25.06 -8.74 7.07
C LYS A 243 -25.81 -7.60 6.37
N ARG A 244 -25.18 -6.43 6.26
CA ARG A 244 -25.79 -5.18 5.80
C ARG A 244 -25.66 -4.90 4.30
N VAL A 245 -25.10 -5.81 3.51
CA VAL A 245 -25.05 -5.61 2.05
C VAL A 245 -26.47 -5.48 1.51
N LYS A 246 -26.74 -4.38 0.81
CA LYS A 246 -28.05 -4.08 0.20
C LYS A 246 -28.12 -4.49 -1.27
N ASN A 247 -27.01 -4.38 -1.98
CA ASN A 247 -26.99 -4.64 -3.42
C ASN A 247 -25.77 -5.47 -3.81
N ILE A 248 -25.99 -6.43 -4.70
CA ILE A 248 -24.96 -7.16 -5.44
C ILE A 248 -25.13 -6.76 -6.90
N GLY A 249 -24.10 -6.19 -7.52
CA GLY A 249 -24.16 -5.71 -8.90
C GLY A 249 -24.02 -6.82 -9.94
N ASP A 250 -24.23 -6.47 -11.20
CA ASP A 250 -24.13 -7.42 -12.32
C ASP A 250 -22.75 -8.07 -12.36
N TYR A 251 -22.72 -9.37 -12.63
CA TYR A 251 -21.50 -10.18 -12.73
C TYR A 251 -20.59 -10.12 -11.50
N ALA A 252 -21.07 -9.68 -10.32
CA ALA A 252 -20.24 -9.43 -9.14
C ALA A 252 -19.30 -10.58 -8.77
N PHE A 253 -19.77 -11.83 -8.92
CA PHE A 253 -19.04 -13.07 -8.66
C PHE A 253 -19.01 -14.00 -9.88
N GLN A 254 -19.22 -13.47 -11.10
CA GLN A 254 -19.15 -14.29 -12.32
C GLN A 254 -17.81 -15.05 -12.37
N ASP A 255 -17.84 -16.34 -12.70
CA ASP A 255 -16.66 -17.22 -12.76
C ASP A 255 -15.90 -17.39 -11.42
N CYS A 256 -16.54 -17.16 -10.28
CA CYS A 256 -16.03 -17.53 -8.96
C CYS A 256 -16.18 -19.05 -8.73
N ILE A 257 -15.40 -19.84 -9.47
CA ILE A 257 -15.57 -21.30 -9.53
C ILE A 257 -15.35 -22.05 -8.22
N SER A 258 -14.65 -21.46 -7.25
CA SER A 258 -14.36 -22.07 -5.93
C SER A 258 -15.25 -21.56 -4.80
N LEU A 259 -16.14 -20.60 -5.07
CA LEU A 259 -16.96 -19.97 -4.05
C LEU A 259 -18.13 -20.88 -3.67
N LYS A 260 -18.23 -21.26 -2.39
CA LYS A 260 -19.23 -22.24 -1.91
C LYS A 260 -20.45 -21.64 -1.25
N THR A 261 -20.27 -20.58 -0.48
CA THR A 261 -21.33 -19.96 0.29
C THR A 261 -21.23 -18.45 0.20
N VAL A 262 -22.38 -17.80 0.07
CA VAL A 262 -22.50 -16.34 -0.01
C VAL A 262 -23.49 -15.84 1.04
N GLY A 263 -23.20 -14.70 1.67
CA GLY A 263 -24.00 -14.14 2.76
C GLY A 263 -23.55 -14.60 4.16
N PRO A 264 -24.31 -14.29 5.23
CA PRO A 264 -25.71 -13.80 5.21
C PRO A 264 -25.86 -12.33 4.80
N PHE A 265 -26.98 -12.01 4.13
CA PHE A 265 -27.35 -10.63 3.74
C PHE A 265 -28.75 -10.24 4.25
N ASP A 266 -28.84 -9.87 5.52
CA ASP A 266 -30.10 -9.50 6.18
C ASP A 266 -30.79 -8.29 5.50
N GLU A 267 -30.02 -7.35 4.93
CA GLU A 267 -30.53 -6.11 4.29
C GLU A 267 -30.60 -6.16 2.75
N ILE A 268 -30.46 -7.33 2.10
CA ILE A 268 -30.43 -7.41 0.63
C ILE A 268 -31.71 -6.88 -0.03
N MET A 269 -31.55 -6.09 -1.09
CA MET A 269 -32.60 -5.43 -1.86
C MET A 269 -32.50 -5.72 -3.36
N ALA A 270 -31.31 -6.00 -3.89
CA ALA A 270 -31.13 -6.34 -5.30
C ALA A 270 -29.92 -7.25 -5.53
N ILE A 271 -30.07 -8.17 -6.49
CA ILE A 271 -29.00 -8.99 -7.06
C ILE A 271 -29.00 -8.73 -8.57
N GLY A 272 -27.87 -8.31 -9.10
CA GLY A 272 -27.71 -7.93 -10.50
C GLY A 272 -27.63 -9.12 -11.44
N GLU A 273 -27.71 -8.83 -12.74
CA GLU A 273 -27.71 -9.84 -13.78
C GLU A 273 -26.39 -10.62 -13.81
N GLY A 274 -26.49 -11.94 -13.91
CA GLY A 274 -25.34 -12.82 -13.98
C GLY A 274 -24.39 -12.74 -12.78
N ALA A 275 -24.84 -12.21 -11.64
CA ALA A 275 -24.01 -11.99 -10.46
C ALA A 275 -23.28 -13.26 -9.99
N PHE A 276 -23.84 -14.44 -10.23
CA PHE A 276 -23.28 -15.75 -9.89
C PHE A 276 -23.17 -16.69 -11.10
N ASP A 277 -23.06 -16.14 -12.31
CA ASP A 277 -22.86 -16.96 -13.51
C ASP A 277 -21.56 -17.76 -13.42
N HIS A 278 -21.57 -19.00 -13.92
CA HIS A 278 -20.41 -19.89 -13.93
C HIS A 278 -19.77 -20.10 -12.54
N CYS A 279 -20.58 -20.22 -11.49
CA CYS A 279 -20.15 -20.57 -10.13
C CYS A 279 -20.52 -22.03 -9.77
N PRO A 280 -19.87 -23.05 -10.37
CA PRO A 280 -20.28 -24.46 -10.22
C PRO A 280 -20.13 -25.03 -8.80
N SER A 281 -19.29 -24.42 -7.95
CA SER A 281 -19.10 -24.86 -6.55
C SER A 281 -20.01 -24.15 -5.56
N LEU A 282 -20.86 -23.22 -6.01
CA LEU A 282 -21.78 -22.49 -5.14
C LEU A 282 -22.88 -23.45 -4.67
N GLU A 283 -23.00 -23.61 -3.36
CA GLU A 283 -23.95 -24.54 -2.72
C GLU A 283 -25.09 -23.78 -2.04
N GLU A 284 -24.83 -22.57 -1.53
CA GLU A 284 -25.77 -21.83 -0.69
C GLU A 284 -25.61 -20.31 -0.82
N ILE A 285 -26.75 -19.59 -0.87
CA ILE A 285 -26.80 -18.14 -0.74
C ILE A 285 -27.75 -17.79 0.40
N LYS A 286 -27.22 -17.20 1.47
CA LYS A 286 -27.96 -16.89 2.70
C LYS A 286 -28.64 -15.53 2.59
N ILE A 287 -29.91 -15.53 2.23
CA ILE A 287 -30.75 -14.34 2.07
C ILE A 287 -32.09 -14.50 2.79
N PRO A 288 -32.72 -13.40 3.26
CA PRO A 288 -33.95 -13.48 4.03
C PRO A 288 -35.15 -13.86 3.14
N HIS A 289 -36.06 -14.70 3.65
CA HIS A 289 -37.26 -15.16 2.92
C HIS A 289 -38.07 -14.03 2.25
N ARG A 290 -38.19 -12.87 2.92
CA ARG A 290 -38.87 -11.68 2.38
C ARG A 290 -38.35 -11.19 1.02
N PHE A 291 -37.10 -11.52 0.67
CA PHE A 291 -36.52 -11.18 -0.61
C PHE A 291 -37.12 -12.06 -1.72
N MET A 292 -37.38 -13.34 -1.44
CA MET A 292 -37.95 -14.32 -2.39
C MET A 292 -39.40 -14.02 -2.77
N ASP A 293 -40.18 -13.45 -1.85
CA ASP A 293 -41.60 -13.16 -2.08
C ASP A 293 -41.83 -11.91 -2.95
N ASN A 294 -40.76 -11.17 -3.28
CA ASN A 294 -40.88 -9.93 -4.03
C ASN A 294 -40.91 -10.20 -5.54
N ALA A 295 -42.11 -10.17 -6.13
CA ALA A 295 -42.36 -10.48 -7.55
C ALA A 295 -41.60 -9.57 -8.56
N THR A 296 -40.97 -8.48 -8.10
CA THR A 296 -40.13 -7.60 -8.92
C THR A 296 -38.64 -7.79 -8.68
N ALA A 297 -38.21 -8.76 -7.86
CA ALA A 297 -36.81 -9.02 -7.63
C ALA A 297 -36.17 -9.61 -8.92
N PRO A 298 -35.13 -8.97 -9.49
CA PRO A 298 -34.53 -9.38 -10.75
C PRO A 298 -33.67 -10.63 -10.55
N TYR A 299 -34.29 -11.81 -10.50
CA TYR A 299 -33.59 -13.09 -10.52
C TYR A 299 -33.30 -13.50 -11.96
N SER A 300 -32.14 -13.14 -12.52
CA SER A 300 -31.84 -13.48 -13.92
C SER A 300 -30.85 -14.64 -14.14
N SER A 301 -30.18 -15.19 -13.11
CA SER A 301 -29.30 -16.34 -13.36
C SER A 301 -30.03 -17.68 -13.19
N ALA A 302 -29.92 -18.54 -14.21
CA ALA A 302 -30.40 -19.93 -14.17
C ALA A 302 -29.80 -20.73 -13.00
N SER A 303 -28.64 -20.30 -12.50
CA SER A 303 -27.91 -20.89 -11.37
C SER A 303 -28.60 -20.74 -10.01
N LEU A 304 -29.50 -19.76 -9.84
CA LEU A 304 -30.21 -19.57 -8.56
C LEU A 304 -31.31 -20.61 -8.32
N LYS A 305 -31.81 -21.28 -9.37
CA LYS A 305 -32.95 -22.21 -9.27
C LYS A 305 -32.62 -23.53 -8.57
N THR A 306 -31.35 -23.89 -8.46
CA THR A 306 -30.88 -25.17 -7.89
C THR A 306 -30.22 -25.02 -6.52
N LEU A 307 -30.09 -23.80 -6.01
CA LEU A 307 -29.39 -23.51 -4.76
C LEU A 307 -30.31 -23.64 -3.55
N ARG A 308 -29.72 -23.96 -2.39
CA ARG A 308 -30.40 -23.76 -1.11
C ARG A 308 -30.41 -22.25 -0.83
N LEU A 309 -31.62 -21.70 -0.81
CA LEU A 309 -31.92 -20.28 -0.54
C LEU A 309 -32.52 -20.14 0.87
#